data_AF-A0A133U3T8-F1
#
_entry.id   AF-A0A133U3T8-F1
#
_cell.length_a   1.000
_cell.length_b   1.000
_cell.length_c   1.000
_cell.angle_alpha   90.00
_cell.angle_beta   90.00
_cell.angle_gamma   90.00
#
_symmetry.space_group_name_H-M   'P 1'
#
loop_
_entity.id
_entity.type
_entity.pdbx_description
1 polymer ?
#
loop_
_entity_poly.entity_id
_entity_poly.type
_entity_poly.pdbx_seq_one_letter_code
_entity_poly.pdbx_strand_id
1 'polypeptide(L)'
;MLTPRRVLRPRKDHISSKYLYYFLHSEFFITHTIANSYGAKIPRTSWNKLASYHFCFPDLHEQQAIVNFLDKETSKIDELLEKKEDLIDFLEEKKEFIPIFTIRV
;
A
#
# COMPACT_ATOMS: atom_id res chain seq x y z
N MET A 1 -12.74 7.84 27.01
CA MET A 1 -11.81 6.69 27.06
C MET A 1 -10.98 6.70 25.79
N LEU A 2 -9.71 7.10 25.84
CA LEU A 2 -8.83 7.09 24.66
C LEU A 2 -8.41 5.64 24.38
N THR A 3 -8.80 5.09 23.24
CA THR A 3 -8.27 3.78 22.80
C THR A 3 -6.76 3.94 22.57
N PRO A 4 -5.90 3.16 23.25
CA PRO A 4 -4.46 3.26 23.04
C PRO A 4 -4.12 2.94 21.59
N ARG A 5 -3.39 3.84 20.92
CA ARG A 5 -2.90 3.62 19.56
C ARG A 5 -1.80 2.56 19.62
N ARG A 6 -2.11 1.34 19.20
CA ARG A 6 -1.16 0.23 19.14
C ARG A 6 -0.48 0.24 17.78
N VAL A 7 0.82 -0.02 17.79
CA VAL A 7 1.65 -0.11 16.57
C VAL A 7 2.24 -1.51 16.53
N LEU A 8 2.15 -2.16 15.38
CA LEU A 8 2.82 -3.44 15.14
C LEU A 8 4.29 -3.15 14.80
N ARG A 9 5.22 -3.82 15.49
CA ARG A 9 6.65 -3.73 15.20
C ARG A 9 7.20 -5.13 14.92
N PRO A 10 7.92 -5.31 13.81
CA PRO A 10 8.58 -6.58 13.52
C PRO A 10 9.71 -6.84 14.52
N ARG A 11 9.91 -8.11 14.87
CA ARG A 11 11.14 -8.55 15.54
C ARG A 11 12.19 -8.81 14.46
N LYS A 12 13.19 -7.94 14.38
CA LYS A 12 14.15 -7.85 13.26
C LYS A 12 14.87 -9.17 12.95
N ASP A 13 15.10 -10.00 13.97
CA ASP A 13 15.81 -11.28 13.81
C ASP A 13 14.98 -12.36 13.11
N HIS A 14 13.68 -12.14 12.94
CA HIS A 14 12.76 -13.15 12.42
C HIS A 14 11.94 -12.65 11.22
N ILE A 15 11.64 -11.36 11.15
CA ILE A 15 10.78 -10.82 10.09
C ILE A 15 11.27 -9.45 9.61
N SER A 16 11.39 -9.33 8.28
CA SER A 16 11.69 -8.06 7.61
C SER A 16 10.49 -7.11 7.69
N SER A 17 10.75 -5.83 7.95
CA SER A 17 9.71 -4.79 7.97
C SER A 17 8.97 -4.68 6.63
N LYS A 18 9.68 -4.82 5.50
CA LYS A 18 9.08 -4.77 4.17
C LYS A 18 8.22 -6.00 3.88
N TYR A 19 8.69 -7.18 4.29
CA TYR A 19 7.90 -8.40 4.16
C TYR A 19 6.60 -8.29 4.96
N LEU A 20 6.69 -7.85 6.22
CA LEU A 20 5.50 -7.61 7.04
C LEU A 20 4.56 -6.59 6.40
N TYR A 21 5.10 -5.51 5.82
CA TYR A 21 4.30 -4.53 5.08
C TYR A 21 3.51 -5.17 3.94
N TYR A 22 4.18 -5.91 3.05
CA TYR A 22 3.51 -6.59 1.93
C TYR A 22 2.50 -7.63 2.39
N PHE A 23 2.84 -8.40 3.42
CA PHE A 23 1.95 -9.40 4.00
C PHE A 23 0.66 -8.77 4.55
N LEU A 24 0.74 -7.65 5.27
CA LEU A 24 -0.44 -6.94 5.79
C LEU A 24 -1.31 -6.34 4.68
N HIS A 25 -0.76 -6.11 3.50
CA HIS A 25 -1.49 -5.66 2.31
C HIS A 25 -1.93 -6.81 1.41
N SER A 26 -1.61 -8.06 1.76
CA SER A 26 -2.06 -9.23 1.00
C SER A 26 -3.57 -9.40 1.12
N GLU A 27 -4.18 -9.88 0.04
CA GLU A 27 -5.62 -10.17 0.01
C GLU A 27 -6.02 -11.15 1.12
N PHE A 28 -5.18 -12.16 1.39
CA PHE A 28 -5.42 -13.13 2.46
C PHE A 28 -5.59 -12.47 3.83
N PHE A 29 -4.70 -11.54 4.18
CA PHE A 29 -4.76 -10.84 5.45
C PHE A 29 -5.93 -9.85 5.51
N ILE A 30 -6.17 -9.10 4.43
CA ILE A 30 -7.26 -8.13 4.34
C ILE A 30 -8.61 -8.84 4.45
N THR A 31 -8.83 -9.91 3.69
CA THR A 31 -10.07 -10.68 3.70
C THR A 31 -10.32 -11.32 5.06
N HIS A 32 -9.27 -11.87 5.70
CA HIS A 32 -9.39 -12.38 7.07
C HIS A 32 -9.77 -11.28 8.07
N THR A 33 -9.17 -10.10 7.94
CA THR A 33 -9.44 -8.93 8.79
C THR A 33 -10.88 -8.46 8.63
N ILE A 34 -11.39 -8.38 7.39
CA ILE A 34 -12.78 -8.01 7.10
C ILE A 34 -13.75 -9.03 7.70
N ALA A 35 -13.53 -10.33 7.48
CA ALA A 35 -14.38 -11.41 7.99
C ALA A 35 -14.46 -11.43 9.53
N ASN A 36 -13.42 -10.92 10.21
CA ASN A 36 -13.34 -10.88 11.67
C ASN A 36 -13.71 -9.54 12.29
N SER A 37 -14.08 -8.56 11.47
CA SER A 37 -14.48 -7.22 11.89
C SER A 37 -15.95 -7.16 12.30
N TYR A 38 -16.28 -6.18 13.13
CA TYR A 38 -17.64 -5.92 13.60
C TYR A 38 -18.07 -4.49 13.31
N GLY A 39 -19.37 -4.27 13.07
CA GLY A 39 -19.98 -2.96 12.83
C GLY A 39 -20.31 -2.72 11.35
N ALA A 40 -21.55 -2.30 11.07
CA ALA A 40 -22.09 -2.21 9.71
C ALA A 40 -21.60 -1.00 8.89
N LYS A 41 -21.26 0.12 9.55
CA LYS A 41 -20.83 1.36 8.87
C LYS A 41 -19.32 1.62 8.95
N ILE A 42 -18.67 1.18 10.03
CA ILE A 42 -17.23 1.33 10.25
C ILE A 42 -16.76 0.01 10.85
N PRO A 43 -16.40 -0.98 10.01
CA PRO A 43 -15.92 -2.26 10.49
C PRO A 43 -14.67 -2.05 11.34
N ARG A 44 -14.71 -2.54 12.58
CA ARG A 44 -13.57 -2.52 13.52
C ARG A 44 -13.15 -3.94 13.82
N THR A 45 -11.85 -4.20 13.75
CA THR A 45 -11.27 -5.47 14.17
C THR A 45 -10.64 -5.31 15.55
N SER A 46 -10.75 -6.33 16.40
CA SER A 46 -10.04 -6.36 17.68
C SER A 46 -8.61 -6.88 17.48
N TRP A 47 -7.66 -6.34 18.25
CA TRP A 47 -6.27 -6.81 18.20
C TRP A 47 -6.18 -8.30 18.54
N ASN A 48 -6.92 -8.78 19.54
CA ASN A 48 -6.85 -10.19 19.94
C ASN A 48 -7.17 -11.14 18.77
N LYS A 49 -8.10 -10.75 17.89
CA LYS A 49 -8.44 -11.52 16.70
C LYS A 49 -7.33 -11.45 15.64
N LEU A 50 -6.82 -10.26 15.36
CA LEU A 50 -5.70 -10.08 14.42
C LEU A 50 -4.45 -10.85 14.87
N ALA A 51 -4.14 -10.84 16.17
CA ALA A 51 -2.99 -11.53 16.74
C ALA A 51 -3.12 -13.07 16.69
N SER A 52 -4.33 -13.60 16.52
CA SER A 52 -4.58 -15.03 16.37
C SER A 52 -4.43 -15.53 14.93
N TYR A 53 -4.19 -14.63 13.97
CA TYR A 53 -4.00 -15.02 12.58
C TYR A 53 -2.71 -15.83 12.39
N HIS A 54 -2.85 -17.02 11.83
CA HIS A 54 -1.73 -17.87 11.48
C HIS A 54 -1.39 -17.67 10.01
N PHE A 55 -0.10 -17.50 9.72
CA PHE A 55 0.38 -17.26 8.38
C PHE A 55 1.72 -17.95 8.13
N CYS A 56 2.08 -18.07 6.85
CA CYS A 56 3.36 -18.63 6.46
C CYS A 56 4.49 -17.73 6.97
N PHE A 57 5.44 -18.32 7.68
CA PHE A 57 6.58 -17.61 8.26
C PHE A 57 7.88 -18.16 7.65
N PRO A 58 8.19 -17.76 6.39
CA PRO A 58 9.39 -18.23 5.72
C PRO A 58 10.66 -17.66 6.37
N ASP A 59 11.82 -18.24 6.05
CA ASP A 59 13.10 -17.74 6.55
C ASP A 59 13.43 -16.34 5.98
N LEU A 60 14.45 -15.68 6.55
CA LEU A 60 14.82 -14.32 6.14
C LEU A 60 15.27 -14.24 4.67
N HIS A 61 15.86 -15.30 4.13
CA HIS A 61 16.34 -15.31 2.75
C HIS A 61 15.15 -15.35 1.77
N GLU A 62 14.19 -16.22 2.02
CA GLU A 62 12.96 -16.31 1.23
C GLU A 62 12.11 -15.03 1.38
N GLN A 63 11.99 -14.48 2.59
CA GLN A 63 11.34 -13.18 2.81
C GLN A 63 11.96 -12.08 1.93
N GLN A 64 13.30 -12.04 1.84
CA GLN A 64 13.99 -11.06 1.03
C GLN A 64 13.76 -11.28 -0.48
N ALA A 65 13.74 -12.53 -0.93
CA ALA A 65 13.43 -12.86 -2.32
C ALA A 65 12.02 -12.40 -2.72
N ILE A 66 11.03 -12.63 -1.85
CA ILE A 66 9.65 -12.17 -2.04
C ILE A 66 9.60 -10.64 -2.11
N VAL A 67 10.24 -9.96 -1.17
CA VAL A 67 10.30 -8.49 -1.15
C VAL A 67 10.92 -7.92 -2.42
N ASN A 68 12.04 -8.50 -2.88
CA ASN A 68 12.72 -8.03 -4.10
C ASN A 68 11.84 -8.20 -5.33
N PHE A 69 11.11 -9.31 -5.42
CA PHE A 69 10.17 -9.54 -6.50
C PHE A 69 9.04 -8.50 -6.48
N LEU A 70 8.43 -8.28 -5.31
CA LEU A 70 7.33 -7.32 -5.16
C LEU A 70 7.78 -5.89 -5.45
N ASP A 71 8.90 -5.45 -4.87
CA ASP A 71 9.48 -4.12 -5.10
C ASP A 71 9.72 -3.86 -6.60
N LYS A 72 10.21 -4.87 -7.34
CA LYS A 72 10.44 -4.76 -8.79
C LYS A 72 9.15 -4.63 -9.58
N GLU A 73 8.10 -5.36 -9.21
CA GLU A 73 6.83 -5.28 -9.92
C GLU A 73 6.07 -3.98 -9.58
N THR A 74 6.14 -3.52 -8.33
CA THR A 74 5.53 -2.25 -7.92
C THR A 74 6.27 -1.04 -8.49
N SER A 75 7.60 -1.08 -8.61
CA SER A 75 8.36 0.04 -9.18
C SER A 75 7.96 0.34 -10.62
N LYS A 76 7.59 -0.67 -11.42
CA LYS A 76 7.06 -0.46 -12.77
C LYS A 76 5.76 0.32 -12.77
N ILE A 77 4.91 0.10 -11.75
CA ILE A 77 3.65 0.84 -11.59
C ILE A 77 3.97 2.29 -11.22
N ASP A 78 4.91 2.50 -10.30
CA ASP A 78 5.36 3.83 -9.90
C ASP A 78 5.91 4.63 -11.09
N GLU A 79 6.76 4.01 -11.92
CA GLU A 79 7.28 4.62 -13.16
C GLU A 79 6.16 5.00 -14.16
N LEU A 80 5.09 4.20 -14.23
CA LEU A 80 3.95 4.49 -15.09
C LEU A 80 3.09 5.63 -14.53
N LEU A 81 2.98 5.73 -13.20
CA LEU A 81 2.29 6.82 -12.53
C LEU A 81 3.01 8.15 -12.74
N GLU A 82 4.34 8.16 -12.57
CA GLU A 82 5.18 9.35 -12.81
C GLU A 82 5.00 9.87 -14.24
N LYS A 83 5.12 8.99 -15.25
CA LYS A 83 4.89 9.35 -16.65
C LYS A 83 3.48 9.88 -16.92
N LYS A 84 2.49 9.39 -16.18
CA LYS A 84 1.10 9.86 -16.32
C LYS A 84 0.96 11.27 -15.76
N GLU A 85 1.60 11.57 -14.64
CA GLU A 85 1.62 12.89 -14.02
C GLU A 85 2.33 13.91 -14.92
N ASP A 86 3.53 13.57 -15.43
CA ASP A 86 4.26 14.39 -16.40
C ASP A 86 3.41 14.74 -17.64
N LEU A 87 2.63 13.77 -18.14
CA LEU A 87 1.75 13.99 -19.28
C LEU A 87 0.57 14.90 -18.95
N ILE A 88 0.00 14.80 -17.73
CA ILE A 88 -1.07 15.70 -17.29
C ILE A 88 -0.53 17.13 -17.23
N ASP A 89 0.62 17.32 -16.60
CA ASP A 89 1.24 18.65 -16.45
C ASP A 89 1.54 19.28 -17.82
N PHE A 90 2.09 18.51 -18.76
CA PHE A 90 2.35 18.97 -20.13
C PHE A 90 1.07 19.37 -20.88
N LEU A 91 -0.03 18.65 -20.67
CA LEU A 91 -1.32 18.97 -21.29
C LEU A 91 -1.96 20.21 -20.68
N GLU A 92 -1.77 20.44 -19.38
CA GLU A 92 -2.22 21.65 -18.69
C GLU A 92 -1.46 22.89 -19.19
N GLU A 93 -0.13 22.82 -19.29
CA GLU A 93 0.71 23.89 -19.83
C GLU A 93 0.27 24.29 -21.26
N LYS A 94 0.03 23.30 -22.13
CA LYS A 94 -0.45 23.56 -23.49
C LYS A 94 -1.86 24.16 -23.55
N LYS A 95 -2.75 23.76 -22.64
CA LYS A 95 -4.09 24.35 -22.54
C LYS A 95 -4.06 25.78 -22.05
N GLU A 96 -3.09 26.18 -21.23
CA GLU A 96 -2.89 27.59 -20.84
C GLU A 96 -2.22 28.43 -21.94
N PHE A 97 -1.45 27.81 -22.83
CA PHE A 97 -0.82 28.50 -23.96
C PHE A 97 -1.81 28.87 -25.10
N ILE A 98 -2.82 28.03 -25.35
CA ILE A 98 -3.85 28.25 -26.39
C ILE A 98 -4.80 29.46 -26.15
N PRO A 99 -5.21 29.84 -24.92
CA PRO A 99 -6.09 30.99 -24.69
C PRO A 99 -5.44 32.35 -24.93
N ILE A 100 -4.09 32.44 -24.98
CA ILE A 100 -3.39 33.72 -25.19
C ILE A 100 -3.26 34.05 -26.69
N PHE A 101 -3.18 33.04 -27.57
CA PHE A 101 -2.95 33.25 -29.01
C PHE A 101 -4.22 33.27 -29.88
N THR A 102 -5.41 33.05 -29.32
CA THR A 102 -6.64 32.82 -30.12
C THR A 102 -7.56 34.06 -30.26
N ILE A 103 -7.22 35.23 -29.71
CA ILE A 103 -8.04 36.45 -29.90
C ILE A 103 -7.16 37.64 -30.30
N ARG A 104 -7.07 37.88 -31.61
CA ARG A 104 -6.94 39.21 -32.23
C ARG A 104 -7.17 39.08 -33.75
N VAL A 105 -8.45 39.11 -34.14
CA VAL A 105 -8.90 39.59 -35.45
C VAL A 105 -9.91 40.68 -35.18
#